data_AF-A0A352XC39-F1
#
_entry.id   AF-A0A352XC39-F1
#
_cell.length_a   1.000
_cell.length_b   1.000
_cell.length_c   1.000
_cell.angle_alpha   90.00
_cell.angle_beta   90.00
_cell.angle_gamma   90.00
#
_symmetry.space_group_name_H-M   'P 1'
#
loop_
_entity.id
_entity.type
_entity.pdbx_description
1 polymer ?
#
loop_
_entity_poly.entity_id
_entity_poly.type
_entity_poly.pdbx_seq_one_letter_code
_entity_poly.pdbx_strand_id
1 'polypeptide(L)'
;MPKIKLLTMFRLGLFQMGLGIMSLLTLGVLNRVMIDELKVLPFVAGGAIAMSQFVSPARVWFGQMSDAKAILGYHRTGYVWLGAVA
;
A
#
# COMPACT_ATOMS: atom_id res chain seq x y z
N MET A 1 -1.51 -22.98 -12.21
CA MET A 1 -0.73 -22.34 -11.11
C MET A 1 0.65 -22.01 -11.65
N PRO A 2 1.10 -20.74 -11.59
CA PRO A 2 2.44 -20.38 -12.06
C PRO A 2 3.49 -21.17 -11.26
N LYS A 3 4.41 -21.86 -11.94
CA LYS A 3 5.49 -22.65 -11.32
C LYS A 3 6.62 -21.71 -10.89
N ILE A 4 6.44 -21.05 -9.74
CA ILE A 4 7.45 -20.16 -9.17
C ILE A 4 8.48 -21.00 -8.39
N LYS A 5 9.77 -20.77 -8.59
CA LYS A 5 10.84 -21.46 -7.86
C LYS A 5 10.79 -21.08 -6.37
N LEU A 6 11.13 -22.01 -5.48
CA LEU A 6 11.11 -21.83 -4.03
C LEU A 6 11.91 -20.58 -3.58
N LEU A 7 13.06 -20.35 -4.20
CA LEU A 7 13.93 -19.21 -3.93
C LEU A 7 13.28 -17.86 -4.33
N THR A 8 12.48 -17.85 -5.39
CA THR A 8 11.71 -16.67 -5.82
C THR A 8 10.56 -16.38 -4.85
N MET A 9 9.89 -17.41 -4.32
CA MET A 9 8.88 -17.24 -3.27
C MET A 9 9.49 -16.63 -2.00
N PHE A 10 10.66 -17.12 -1.58
CA PHE A 10 11.38 -16.58 -0.43
C PHE A 10 11.75 -15.10 -0.63
N ARG A 11 12.30 -14.74 -1.79
CA ARG A 11 12.62 -13.34 -2.13
C ARG A 11 11.38 -12.44 -2.12
N LEU A 12 10.26 -12.92 -2.66
CA LEU A 12 8.99 -12.18 -2.66
C LEU A 12 8.43 -12.03 -1.23
N GLY A 13 8.57 -13.06 -0.40
CA GLY A 13 8.20 -13.03 1.02
C GLY A 13 9.01 -11.99 1.80
N LEU A 14 10.34 -11.95 1.63
CA LEU A 14 11.20 -10.94 2.24
C LEU A 14 10.82 -9.52 1.82
N PHE A 15 10.51 -9.32 0.54
CA PHE A 15 10.07 -8.03 0.03
C PHE A 15 8.73 -7.60 0.66
N GLN A 16 7.74 -8.50 0.71
CA GLN A 16 6.45 -8.24 1.36
C GLN A 16 6.60 -7.98 2.86
N MET A 17 7.50 -8.67 3.54
CA MET A 17 7.83 -8.42 4.93
C MET A 17 8.38 -7.01 5.13
N GLY A 18 9.32 -6.57 4.29
CA GLY A 18 9.86 -5.21 4.32
C GLY A 18 8.78 -4.14 4.13
N LEU A 19 7.91 -4.31 3.13
CA LEU A 19 6.77 -3.41 2.92
C LEU A 19 5.81 -3.39 4.11
N GLY A 20 5.55 -4.56 4.71
CA GLY A 20 4.71 -4.69 5.90
C GLY A 20 5.29 -3.94 7.10
N ILE A 21 6.60 -4.10 7.36
CA ILE A 21 7.30 -3.41 8.46
C ILE A 21 7.22 -1.89 8.26
N MET A 22 7.51 -1.38 7.06
CA MET A 22 7.42 0.05 6.77
C MET A 22 6.01 0.58 7.03
N SER A 23 4.98 -0.12 6.54
CA SER A 23 3.59 0.28 6.74
C SER A 23 3.20 0.31 8.23
N LEU A 24 3.60 -0.70 9.00
CA LEU A 24 3.31 -0.78 10.44
C LEU A 24 3.98 0.35 11.21
N LEU A 25 5.26 0.62 10.94
CA LEU A 25 6.00 1.70 11.60
C LEU A 25 5.40 3.06 11.28
N THR A 26 5.09 3.34 10.01
CA THR A 26 4.51 4.63 9.62
C THR A 26 3.14 4.84 10.27
N LEU A 27 2.25 3.84 10.23
CA LEU A 27 0.92 3.96 10.85
C LEU A 27 0.99 4.07 12.37
N GLY A 28 1.91 3.33 13.02
CA GLY A 28 2.13 3.40 14.46
C GLY A 28 2.66 4.76 14.92
N VAL A 29 3.65 5.30 14.20
CA VAL A 29 4.19 6.64 14.47
C VAL A 29 3.12 7.70 14.24
N LEU A 30 2.37 7.63 13.13
CA LEU A 30 1.27 8.56 12.86
C LEU A 30 0.21 8.51 13.96
N ASN A 31 -0.23 7.31 14.38
CA ASN A 31 -1.23 7.18 15.44
C ASN A 31 -0.76 7.83 16.74
N ARG A 32 0.49 7.55 17.15
CA ARG A 32 1.09 8.14 18.35
C ARG A 32 1.17 9.66 18.25
N VAL A 33 1.76 10.19 17.17
CA VAL A 33 1.95 11.64 16.98
C VAL A 33 0.60 12.36 16.91
N MET A 34 -0.40 11.79 16.25
CA MET A 34 -1.75 12.37 16.16
C MET A 34 -2.42 12.49 17.52
N ILE A 35 -2.32 11.48 18.38
CA ILE A 35 -3.01 11.46 19.68
C ILE A 35 -2.19 12.20 20.74
N ASP A 36 -0.90 11.90 20.86
CA ASP A 36 -0.08 12.37 21.97
C ASP A 36 0.44 13.79 21.74
N GLU A 37 0.87 14.12 20.52
CA GLU A 37 1.53 15.41 20.22
C GLU A 37 0.53 16.44 19.69
N LEU A 38 -0.29 16.06 18.71
CA LEU A 38 -1.28 16.94 18.09
C LEU A 38 -2.60 17.03 18.87
N LYS A 39 -2.77 16.21 19.92
CA LYS A 39 -3.99 16.11 20.75
C LYS A 39 -5.28 15.97 19.92
N VAL A 40 -5.20 15.29 18.79
CA VAL A 40 -6.38 14.96 17.97
C VAL A 40 -7.21 13.92 18.73
N LEU A 41 -8.54 14.05 18.64
CA LEU A 41 -9.45 13.09 19.26
C LEU A 41 -9.16 11.67 18.74
N PRO A 42 -8.99 10.65 19.61
CA PRO A 42 -8.63 9.30 19.18
C PRO A 42 -9.58 8.70 18.15
N PHE A 43 -10.86 9.07 18.21
CA PHE A 43 -11.87 8.65 17.23
C PHE A 43 -11.56 9.16 15.80
N VAL A 44 -11.10 10.40 15.68
CA VAL A 44 -10.76 11.01 14.38
C VAL A 44 -9.44 10.45 13.86
N ALA A 45 -8.44 10.28 14.73
CA ALA A 45 -7.16 9.68 14.36
C ALA A 45 -7.32 8.22 13.89
N GLY A 46 -8.07 7.41 14.65
CA GLY A 46 -8.42 6.05 14.27
C GLY A 46 -9.25 6.00 12.98
N GLY A 47 -10.20 6.93 12.81
CA GLY A 47 -10.98 7.07 11.58
C GLY A 47 -10.10 7.35 10.36
N ALA A 48 -9.15 8.27 10.45
CA ALA A 48 -8.22 8.59 9.36
C ALA A 48 -7.33 7.38 8.98
N ILE A 49 -6.82 6.65 9.96
CA ILE A 49 -6.05 5.41 9.72
C ILE A 49 -6.94 4.34 9.11
N ALA A 50 -8.15 4.14 9.63
CA ALA A 50 -9.11 3.17 9.12
C ALA A 50 -9.52 3.45 7.67
N MET A 51 -9.63 4.73 7.27
CA MET A 51 -9.91 5.11 5.89
C MET A 51 -8.85 4.59 4.91
N SER A 52 -7.57 4.60 5.30
CA SER A 52 -6.50 4.04 4.44
C SER A 52 -6.68 2.54 4.18
N GLN A 53 -7.18 1.80 5.19
CA GLN A 53 -7.46 0.37 5.06
C GLN A 53 -8.80 0.11 4.36
N PHE A 54 -9.78 1.00 4.51
CA PHE A 54 -11.06 0.92 3.82
C PHE A 54 -10.89 1.05 2.30
N VAL A 55 -9.96 1.89 1.84
CA VAL A 55 -9.64 2.05 0.41
C VAL A 55 -8.77 0.89 -0.13
N SER A 56 -8.26 0.03 0.75
CA SER A 56 -7.37 -1.07 0.36
C SER A 56 -7.91 -2.05 -0.70
N PRO A 57 -9.22 -2.40 -0.75
CA PRO A 57 -9.77 -3.28 -1.79
C PRO A 57 -9.78 -2.64 -3.17
N ALA A 58 -9.90 -1.31 -3.25
CA ALA A 58 -9.82 -0.59 -4.52
C ALA A 58 -8.48 -0.80 -5.22
N ARG A 59 -7.40 -1.07 -4.46
CA ARG A 59 -6.08 -1.40 -5.02
C ARG A 59 -6.10 -2.64 -5.91
N VAL A 60 -6.96 -3.62 -5.63
CA VAL A 60 -7.13 -4.81 -6.49
C VAL A 60 -7.75 -4.41 -7.82
N TRP A 61 -8.78 -3.58 -7.80
CA TRP A 61 -9.43 -3.06 -9.01
C TRP A 61 -8.46 -2.23 -9.86
N PHE A 62 -7.74 -1.29 -9.24
CA PHE A 62 -6.70 -0.52 -9.93
C PHE A 62 -5.54 -1.40 -10.43
N GLY A 63 -5.19 -2.45 -9.71
CA GLY A 63 -4.21 -3.44 -10.14
C GLY A 63 -4.64 -4.18 -11.41
N GLN A 64 -5.89 -4.63 -11.47
CA GLN A 64 -6.46 -5.27 -12.66
C GLN A 64 -6.57 -4.29 -13.83
N MET A 65 -6.98 -3.04 -13.58
CA MET A 65 -7.05 -2.00 -14.60
C MET A 65 -5.66 -1.66 -15.18
N SER A 66 -4.64 -1.59 -14.32
CA SER A 66 -3.23 -1.35 -14.67
C SER A 66 -2.63 -2.48 -15.51
N ASP A 67 -3.12 -3.71 -15.33
CA ASP A 67 -2.72 -4.89 -16.11
C ASP A 67 -3.46 -4.99 -17.46
N ALA A 68 -4.72 -4.56 -17.51
CA ALA A 68 -5.57 -4.70 -18.70
C ALA A 68 -5.42 -3.56 -19.71
N LYS A 69 -5.02 -2.36 -19.28
CA LYS A 69 -4.92 -1.18 -20.14
C LYS A 69 -3.51 -0.62 -20.13
N ALA A 70 -2.78 -0.77 -21.24
CA ALA A 70 -1.49 -0.12 -21.40
C ALA A 70 -1.69 1.40 -21.55
N ILE A 71 -1.12 2.19 -20.65
CA ILE A 71 -0.93 3.63 -20.86
C ILE A 71 0.41 3.81 -21.55
N LEU A 72 0.44 4.48 -22.71
CA LEU A 72 1.67 4.82 -23.46
C LEU A 72 2.54 3.60 -23.84
N GLY A 73 1.94 2.42 -24.02
CA GLY A 73 2.64 1.20 -24.42
C GLY A 73 3.37 0.46 -23.29
N TYR A 74 3.36 0.99 -22.06
CA TYR A 74 3.92 0.33 -20.88
C TYR A 74 2.81 -0.20 -19.97
N HIS A 75 2.91 -1.48 -19.63
CA HIS A 75 2.05 -2.10 -18.62
C HIS A 75 2.62 -1.75 -17.23
N ARG A 76 1.76 -1.36 -16.29
CA ARG A 76 2.08 -0.98 -14.89
C ARG A 76 2.88 0.29 -14.63
N THR A 77 3.87 0.67 -15.43
CA THR A 77 4.78 1.79 -15.09
C THR A 77 4.07 3.15 -15.11
N GLY A 78 3.22 3.40 -16.11
CA GLY A 78 2.50 4.67 -16.24
C GLY A 78 1.49 4.93 -15.11
N TYR A 79 0.79 3.89 -14.65
CA TYR A 79 -0.16 4.00 -13.54
C TYR A 79 0.52 4.19 -12.19
N VAL A 80 1.68 3.57 -11.95
CA VAL A 80 2.44 3.75 -10.69
C VAL A 80 3.02 5.15 -10.61
N TRP A 81 3.53 5.72 -11.71
CA TRP A 81 4.00 7.10 -11.74
C TRP A 81 2.88 8.12 -11.56
N LEU A 82 1.75 7.95 -12.25
CA LEU A 82 0.58 8.82 -12.05
C LEU A 82 0.05 8.76 -10.62
N GLY A 83 0.07 7.58 -9.98
CA GLY A 83 -0.31 7.44 -8.57
C GLY A 83 0.76 7.86 -7.55
N ALA A 84 2.02 8.01 -7.96
CA ALA A 84 3.10 8.50 -7.09
C ALA A 84 3.29 10.02 -7.18
N VAL A 85 2.85 10.63 -8.29
CA VAL A 85 2.89 12.09 -8.52
C VAL A 85 1.60 12.77 -8.05
N ALA A 86 0.48 12.05 -7.96
CA ALA A 86 -0.78 12.51 -7.37
C ALA A 86 -0.79 12.35 -5.85
#